data_AF-A0A699VU68-F1
#
_entry.id   AF-A0A699VU68-F1
#
_cell.length_a   1.000
_cell.length_b   1.000
_cell.length_c   1.000
_cell.angle_alpha   90.00
_cell.angle_beta   90.00
_cell.angle_gamma   90.00
#
_symmetry.space_group_name_H-M   'P 1'
#
loop_
_entity.id
_entity.type
_entity.pdbx_description
1 polymer ?
#
loop_
_entity_poly.entity_id
_entity_poly.type
_entity_poly.pdbx_seq_one_letter_code
_entity_poly.pdbx_strand_id
1 'polypeptide(L)'
;ASHPPIPPTPIPSEVLQNLPTFDSVFRFNERLKSLKATFFAYKQTNPFAKVVSNIPGIVHQYMNQKMHEAVRVAVQIQNDRLHDSYQRENDEFLKTIDDNIKRIIKEQVKSQVKDQVSRILPRIEQSV
;
A
#
# COMPACT_ATOMS: atom_id res chain seq x y z
N ALA A 1 -58.97 -41.41 -58.75
CA ALA A 1 -59.48 -40.13 -58.24
C ALA A 1 -59.17 -40.05 -56.75
N SER A 2 -58.37 -39.07 -56.31
CA SER A 2 -58.03 -38.88 -54.89
C SER A 2 -59.24 -38.30 -54.16
N HIS A 3 -59.64 -38.90 -53.03
CA HIS A 3 -60.67 -38.32 -52.18
C HIS A 3 -60.20 -36.96 -51.63
N PRO A 4 -61.07 -35.94 -51.58
CA PRO A 4 -60.73 -34.66 -50.98
C PRO A 4 -60.48 -34.83 -49.47
N PRO A 5 -59.54 -34.07 -48.87
CA PRO A 5 -59.31 -34.09 -47.43
C PRO A 5 -60.59 -33.72 -46.68
N ILE A 6 -60.94 -34.50 -45.64
CA ILE A 6 -62.10 -34.22 -44.79
C ILE A 6 -61.84 -32.88 -44.06
N PRO A 7 -62.77 -31.91 -44.11
CA PRO A 7 -62.63 -30.65 -43.38
C PRO A 7 -62.53 -30.94 -41.87
N PRO A 8 -61.63 -30.24 -41.13
CA PRO A 8 -61.56 -30.39 -39.68
C PRO A 8 -62.94 -30.14 -39.07
N THR A 9 -63.48 -31.13 -38.36
CA THR A 9 -64.73 -30.96 -37.62
C THR A 9 -64.46 -30.00 -36.45
N PRO A 10 -65.15 -28.85 -36.36
CA PRO A 10 -64.96 -27.92 -35.25
C PRO A 10 -65.29 -28.63 -33.94
N ILE A 11 -64.35 -28.63 -33.00
CA ILE A 11 -64.60 -29.14 -31.65
C ILE A 11 -65.71 -28.27 -31.05
N PRO A 12 -66.82 -28.84 -30.54
CA PRO A 12 -67.88 -28.07 -29.92
C PRO A 12 -67.33 -27.18 -28.80
N SER A 13 -67.73 -25.91 -28.78
CA SER A 13 -67.24 -24.90 -27.82
C SER A 13 -67.47 -25.32 -26.36
N GLU A 14 -68.50 -26.13 -26.12
CA GLU A 14 -68.83 -26.75 -24.83
C GLU A 14 -67.72 -27.68 -24.31
N VAL A 15 -67.00 -28.37 -25.20
CA VAL A 15 -65.86 -29.23 -24.83
C VAL A 15 -64.65 -28.37 -24.45
N LEU A 16 -64.43 -27.26 -25.16
CA LEU A 16 -63.33 -26.33 -24.86
C LEU A 16 -63.54 -25.58 -23.54
N GLN A 17 -64.78 -25.26 -23.17
CA GLN A 17 -65.12 -24.60 -21.91
C GLN A 17 -64.91 -25.50 -20.67
N ASN A 18 -64.87 -26.82 -20.85
CA ASN A 18 -64.66 -27.80 -19.79
C ASN A 18 -63.22 -28.29 -19.68
N LEU A 19 -62.30 -27.82 -20.54
CA LEU A 19 -60.89 -28.19 -20.46
C LEU A 19 -60.24 -27.49 -19.25
N PRO A 20 -59.47 -28.23 -18.43
CA PRO A 20 -58.69 -27.61 -17.37
C PRO A 20 -57.71 -26.60 -17.98
N THR A 21 -57.63 -25.43 -17.37
CA THR A 21 -56.71 -24.39 -17.84
C THR A 21 -55.27 -24.89 -17.78
N PHE A 22 -54.41 -24.35 -18.65
CA PHE A 22 -52.98 -24.62 -18.63
C PHE A 22 -52.39 -24.47 -17.21
N ASP A 23 -52.78 -23.41 -16.51
CA ASP A 23 -52.40 -23.15 -15.12
C ASP A 23 -52.78 -24.27 -14.16
N SER A 24 -53.94 -24.90 -14.36
CA SER A 24 -54.44 -26.01 -13.54
C SER A 24 -53.70 -27.32 -13.84
N VAL A 25 -53.55 -27.67 -15.12
CA VAL A 25 -52.87 -28.91 -15.56
C VAL A 25 -51.41 -28.92 -15.12
N PHE A 26 -50.71 -27.80 -15.27
CA PHE A 26 -49.29 -27.70 -14.96
C PHE A 26 -48.98 -27.15 -13.57
N ARG A 27 -50.03 -26.78 -12.80
CA ARG A 27 -49.90 -26.05 -11.52
C ARG A 27 -48.91 -24.88 -11.64
N PHE A 28 -49.00 -24.15 -12.76
CA PHE A 28 -47.96 -23.22 -13.18
C PHE A 28 -47.68 -22.15 -12.12
N ASN A 29 -48.74 -21.57 -11.53
CA ASN A 29 -48.65 -20.58 -10.47
C ASN A 29 -47.95 -21.10 -9.21
N GLU A 30 -48.23 -22.35 -8.81
CA GLU A 30 -47.59 -22.97 -7.64
C GLU A 30 -46.10 -23.25 -7.89
N ARG A 31 -45.76 -23.73 -9.08
CA ARG A 31 -44.36 -23.96 -9.48
C ARG A 31 -43.58 -22.65 -9.56
N LEU A 32 -44.18 -21.60 -10.14
CA LEU A 32 -43.58 -20.27 -10.20
C LEU A 32 -43.33 -19.70 -8.79
N LYS A 33 -44.30 -19.86 -7.88
CA LYS A 33 -44.17 -19.42 -6.48
C LYS A 33 -43.06 -20.18 -5.74
N SER A 34 -42.97 -21.50 -5.93
CA SER A 34 -41.92 -22.34 -5.34
C SER A 34 -40.52 -21.99 -5.89
N LEU A 35 -40.41 -21.78 -7.20
CA LEU A 35 -39.16 -21.35 -7.84
C LEU A 35 -38.70 -20.00 -7.30
N LYS A 36 -39.63 -19.03 -7.20
CA LYS A 36 -39.37 -17.71 -6.62
C LYS A 36 -38.87 -17.83 -5.17
N ALA A 37 -39.53 -18.65 -4.34
CA ALA A 37 -39.12 -18.88 -2.96
C ALA A 37 -37.71 -19.50 -2.85
N THR A 38 -37.40 -20.49 -3.70
CA THR A 38 -36.08 -21.14 -3.76
C THR A 38 -34.99 -20.16 -4.16
N PHE A 39 -35.25 -19.31 -5.15
CA PHE A 39 -34.31 -18.27 -5.57
C PHE A 39 -34.07 -17.24 -4.46
N PHE A 40 -35.11 -16.82 -3.73
CA PHE A 40 -34.96 -15.93 -2.57
C PHE A 40 -34.14 -16.57 -1.45
N ALA A 41 -34.39 -17.84 -1.13
CA ALA A 41 -33.61 -18.58 -0.14
C ALA A 41 -32.14 -18.67 -0.54
N TYR A 42 -31.85 -19.04 -1.79
CA TYR A 42 -30.49 -19.09 -2.33
C TYR A 42 -29.79 -17.72 -2.26
N LYS A 43 -30.48 -16.63 -2.61
CA LYS A 43 -29.92 -15.27 -2.53
C LYS A 43 -29.55 -14.88 -1.08
N GLN A 44 -30.34 -15.31 -0.09
CA GLN A 44 -30.07 -15.02 1.32
C GLN A 44 -28.98 -15.90 1.93
N THR A 45 -28.89 -17.18 1.53
CA THR A 45 -27.90 -18.12 2.07
C THR A 45 -26.61 -18.18 1.25
N ASN A 46 -26.48 -17.35 0.21
CA ASN A 46 -25.35 -17.38 -0.70
C ASN A 46 -24.02 -17.11 0.06
N PRO A 47 -23.14 -18.11 0.23
CA PRO A 47 -21.87 -17.94 0.92
C PRO A 47 -20.95 -16.94 0.20
N PHE A 48 -21.11 -16.76 -1.11
CA PHE A 48 -20.37 -15.76 -1.89
C PHE A 48 -20.71 -14.34 -1.46
N ALA A 49 -21.95 -14.05 -1.04
CA ALA A 49 -22.33 -12.72 -0.57
C ALA A 49 -21.51 -12.30 0.66
N LYS A 50 -21.28 -13.24 1.60
CA LYS A 50 -20.46 -13.03 2.79
C LYS A 50 -18.98 -12.87 2.46
N VAL A 51 -18.46 -13.65 1.51
CA VAL A 51 -17.06 -13.51 1.08
C VAL A 51 -16.84 -12.16 0.41
N VAL A 52 -17.73 -11.78 -0.52
CA VAL A 52 -17.66 -10.50 -1.24
C VAL A 52 -17.80 -9.32 -0.27
N SER A 53 -18.68 -9.41 0.72
CA SER A 53 -18.83 -8.34 1.73
C SER A 53 -17.60 -8.14 2.61
N ASN A 54 -16.73 -9.16 2.73
CA ASN A 54 -15.52 -9.08 3.55
C ASN A 54 -14.32 -8.50 2.78
N ILE A 55 -14.36 -8.46 1.44
CA ILE A 55 -13.25 -7.95 0.60
C ILE A 55 -12.80 -6.54 1.00
N PRO A 56 -13.71 -5.55 1.24
CA PRO A 56 -13.28 -4.22 1.66
C PRO A 56 -12.45 -4.22 2.96
N GLY A 57 -12.82 -5.07 3.93
CA GLY A 57 -12.08 -5.21 5.18
C GLY A 57 -10.68 -5.80 4.98
N ILE A 58 -10.56 -6.82 4.12
CA ILE A 58 -9.28 -7.45 3.77
C ILE A 58 -8.37 -6.44 3.05
N VAL A 59 -8.90 -5.72 2.06
CA VAL A 59 -8.16 -4.68 1.33
C VAL A 59 -7.71 -3.58 2.29
N HIS A 60 -8.58 -3.11 3.18
CA HIS A 60 -8.23 -2.11 4.17
C HIS A 60 -7.08 -2.55 5.09
N GLN A 61 -7.15 -3.77 5.63
CA GLN A 61 -6.08 -4.34 6.47
C GLN A 61 -4.76 -4.44 5.70
N TYR A 62 -4.79 -4.93 4.47
CA TYR A 62 -3.61 -5.03 3.61
C TYR A 62 -2.99 -3.65 3.34
N MET A 63 -3.81 -2.68 2.96
CA MET A 63 -3.34 -1.33 2.65
C MET A 63 -2.74 -0.65 3.89
N ASN A 64 -3.36 -0.79 5.06
CA ASN A 64 -2.80 -0.26 6.31
C ASN A 64 -1.45 -0.89 6.64
N GLN A 65 -1.32 -2.22 6.50
CA GLN A 65 -0.05 -2.91 6.73
C GLN A 65 1.04 -2.43 5.78
N LYS A 66 0.74 -2.33 4.48
CA LYS A 66 1.70 -1.86 3.47
C LYS A 66 2.09 -0.40 3.67
N MET A 67 1.12 0.45 4.03
CA MET A 67 1.38 1.85 4.34
C MET A 67 2.27 2.00 5.58
N HIS A 68 1.99 1.26 6.65
CA HIS A 68 2.80 1.31 7.86
C HIS A 68 4.25 0.88 7.59
N GLU A 69 4.43 -0.17 6.80
CA GLU A 69 5.76 -0.63 6.40
C GLU A 69 6.50 0.39 5.53
N ALA A 70 5.80 0.98 4.55
CA ALA A 70 6.37 2.02 3.71
C ALA A 70 6.79 3.26 4.53
N VAL A 71 5.96 3.69 5.49
CA VAL A 71 6.27 4.79 6.40
C VAL A 71 7.49 4.45 7.26
N ARG A 72 7.54 3.25 7.83
CA ARG A 72 8.68 2.78 8.65
C ARG A 72 10.00 2.84 7.87
N VAL A 73 10.00 2.31 6.64
CA VAL A 73 11.18 2.33 5.76
C VAL A 73 11.57 3.77 5.40
N ALA A 74 10.61 4.63 5.05
CA ALA A 74 10.87 6.02 4.71
C ALA A 74 11.47 6.80 5.90
N VAL A 75 10.96 6.59 7.11
CA VAL A 75 11.49 7.20 8.33
C VAL A 75 12.92 6.73 8.61
N GLN A 76 13.20 5.43 8.46
CA GLN A 76 14.55 4.90 8.66
C GLN A 76 15.55 5.53 7.68
N ILE A 77 15.21 5.59 6.38
CA ILE A 77 16.08 6.18 5.35
C ILE A 77 16.37 7.66 5.65
N GLN A 78 15.36 8.42 6.08
CA GLN A 78 15.57 9.83 6.43
C GLN A 78 16.47 9.98 7.66
N ASN A 79 16.29 9.13 8.67
CA ASN A 79 17.12 9.15 9.87
C ASN A 79 18.58 8.79 9.57
N ASP A 80 18.81 7.76 8.76
CA ASP A 80 20.16 7.35 8.35
C ASP A 80 20.86 8.47 7.57
N ARG A 81 20.16 9.12 6.63
CA ARG A 81 20.67 10.28 5.89
C ARG A 81 21.00 11.45 6.80
N LEU A 82 20.16 11.72 7.80
CA LEU A 82 20.37 12.79 8.76
C LEU A 82 21.61 12.50 9.62
N HIS A 83 21.76 11.26 10.06
CA HIS A 83 22.93 10.82 10.82
C HIS A 83 24.22 10.96 10.01
N ASP A 84 24.25 10.50 8.77
CA ASP A 84 25.39 10.63 7.87
C ASP A 84 25.76 12.10 7.59
N SER A 85 24.74 12.97 7.47
CA SER A 85 24.93 14.41 7.27
C SER A 85 25.61 15.06 8.48
N TYR A 86 25.08 14.82 9.68
CA TYR A 86 25.68 15.36 10.91
C TYR A 86 27.07 14.81 11.16
N GLN A 87 27.31 13.52 10.87
CA GLN A 87 28.63 12.93 11.00
C GLN A 87 29.64 13.64 10.09
N ARG A 88 29.28 13.87 8.83
CA ARG A 88 30.13 14.58 7.87
C ARG A 88 30.43 16.02 8.29
N GLU A 89 29.40 16.74 8.75
CA GLU A 89 29.55 18.12 9.23
C GLU A 89 30.49 18.19 10.44
N ASN A 90 30.34 17.26 11.38
CA ASN A 90 31.22 17.15 12.54
C ASN A 90 32.67 16.84 12.13
N ASP A 91 32.88 15.92 11.19
CA ASP A 91 34.22 15.56 10.72
C ASP A 91 34.91 16.76 10.03
N GLU A 92 34.17 17.54 9.23
CA GLU A 92 34.67 18.76 8.59
C GLU A 92 34.99 19.86 9.62
N PHE A 93 34.14 20.03 10.62
CA PHE A 93 34.39 20.95 11.73
C PHE A 93 35.66 20.56 12.50
N LEU A 94 35.79 19.29 12.88
CA LEU A 94 36.96 18.79 13.60
C LEU A 94 38.25 18.95 12.80
N LYS A 95 38.21 18.69 11.49
CA LYS A 95 39.35 18.94 10.59
C LYS A 95 39.75 20.42 10.59
N THR A 96 38.78 21.32 10.53
CA THR A 96 39.02 22.76 10.57
C THR A 96 39.65 23.19 11.90
N ILE A 97 39.22 22.62 13.02
CA ILE A 97 39.82 22.87 14.34
C ILE A 97 41.26 22.36 14.39
N ASP A 98 41.52 21.13 13.92
CA ASP A 98 42.86 20.55 13.88
C ASP A 98 43.85 21.40 13.07
N ASP A 99 43.45 21.83 11.87
CA ASP A 99 44.26 22.68 11.00
C ASP A 99 44.55 24.05 11.67
N ASN A 100 43.56 24.63 12.33
CA ASN A 100 43.73 25.87 13.07
C ASN A 100 44.66 25.74 14.27
N ILE A 101 44.54 24.67 15.05
CA ILE A 101 45.42 24.40 16.19
C ILE A 101 46.87 24.24 15.71
N LYS A 102 47.10 23.45 14.66
CA LYS A 102 48.43 23.29 14.04
C LYS A 102 49.02 24.63 13.62
N ARG A 103 48.22 25.49 12.98
CA ARG A 103 48.65 26.84 12.57
C ARG A 103 49.02 27.71 13.77
N ILE A 104 48.20 27.74 14.82
CA ILE A 104 48.46 28.52 16.03
C ILE A 104 49.75 28.05 16.71
N ILE A 105 49.93 26.74 16.91
CA ILE A 105 51.13 26.17 17.51
C ILE A 105 52.36 26.54 16.69
N LYS A 106 52.30 26.38 15.37
CA LYS A 106 53.42 26.71 14.47
C LYS A 106 53.86 28.17 14.60
N GLU A 107 52.92 29.11 14.56
CA GLU A 107 53.23 30.54 14.68
C GLU A 107 53.73 30.90 16.08
N GLN A 108 53.13 30.33 17.13
CA GLN A 108 53.58 30.55 18.50
C GLN A 108 55.02 30.05 18.70
N VAL A 109 55.33 28.81 18.28
CA VAL A 109 56.67 28.22 18.38
C VAL A 109 57.68 29.05 17.60
N LYS A 110 57.35 29.47 16.37
CA LYS A 110 58.22 30.32 15.55
C LYS A 110 58.53 31.65 16.25
N SER A 111 57.53 32.32 16.82
CA SER A 111 57.72 33.57 17.56
C SER A 111 58.59 33.35 18.80
N GLN A 112 58.28 32.33 19.61
CA GLN A 112 59.02 32.03 20.84
C GLN A 112 60.48 31.67 20.56
N VAL A 113 60.76 30.86 19.53
CA VAL A 113 62.12 30.51 19.12
C VAL A 113 62.87 31.76 18.68
N LYS A 114 62.28 32.63 17.85
CA LYS A 114 62.91 33.88 17.42
C LYS A 114 63.25 34.78 18.61
N ASP A 115 62.34 34.92 19.57
CA ASP A 115 62.54 35.74 20.77
C ASP A 115 63.64 35.16 21.66
N GLN A 116 63.70 33.83 21.81
CA GLN A 116 64.75 33.16 22.57
C GLN A 116 66.12 33.29 21.90
N VAL A 117 66.23 33.05 20.58
CA VAL A 117 67.49 33.22 19.84
C VAL A 117 68.00 34.65 19.96
N SER A 118 67.11 35.65 19.80
CA SER A 118 67.47 37.07 19.95
C SER A 118 68.02 37.41 21.34
N ARG A 119 67.54 36.72 22.40
CA ARG A 119 68.02 36.91 23.78
C ARG A 119 69.32 36.15 24.09
N ILE A 120 69.52 34.98 23.48
CA ILE A 120 70.64 34.08 23.77
C ILE A 120 71.89 34.45 22.96
N LEU A 121 71.73 34.81 21.68
CA LEU A 121 72.86 35.03 20.77
C LEU A 121 73.87 36.08 21.30
N PRO A 122 73.46 37.27 21.80
CA PRO A 122 74.42 38.25 22.32
C PRO A 122 75.17 37.76 23.57
N ARG A 123 74.55 36.89 24.38
CA ARG A 123 75.18 36.31 25.59
C ARG A 123 76.28 35.32 25.22
N ILE A 124 76.09 34.57 24.13
CA ILE A 124 77.10 33.64 23.61
C ILE A 124 78.29 34.42 23.04
N GLU A 125 78.04 35.45 22.23
CA GLU A 125 79.09 36.29 21.62
C GLU A 125 79.98 36.98 22.66
N GLN A 126 79.42 37.37 23.81
CA GLN A 126 80.19 37.94 24.93
C GLN A 126 81.01 36.92 25.71
N SER A 127 80.74 35.62 25.55
CA SER A 127 81.38 34.53 26.29
C SER A 127 82.50 33.84 25.50
N VAL A 128 82.78 34.27 24.26
CA VAL A 128 83.83 33.78 23.36
C VAL A 128 84.93 34.83 23.25
#